data_AF-A0A4R9JT12-F1
#
_entry.id   AF-A0A4R9JT12-F1
#
_cell.length_a   1.000
_cell.length_b   1.000
_cell.length_c   1.000
_cell.angle_alpha   90.00
_cell.angle_beta   90.00
_cell.angle_gamma   90.00
#
_symmetry.space_group_name_H-M   'P 1'
#
loop_
_entity.id
_entity.type
_entity.pdbx_description
1 polymer ?
#
loop_
_entity_poly.entity_id
_entity_poly.type
_entity_poly.pdbx_seq_one_letter_code
_entity_poly.pdbx_strand_id
1 'polypeptide(L)'
;MNHSKKIIGILILLSAVVLMNCSKKKVENFTVPKKIFFVDPKDTIEVLQTEEPLAEKIGTIGDLDAVQVVASIAFEKKDMVYKTYQIKCPTSIKQKCKTEFGYIREFDVAGSDFLKSSSYNVANQKKKIIVSDEEYDESNDVKKWILDPKSVKSSITFNYFTIFQFLLETLVSSPDDQLLKIEELYQVIKLVENPSREDQYVTSLKKKYPILNEVDEAGAISSIKTNNDFDQRLTELRNELVNSFIAGFPLRSSTFKGLVGQFNKLKNYPYLSEKVFETLSKEGVYSVSGFESQYLVNSDSGSLAITKLKKIDPNLDPTKTVGRFEILSEAGANFRIKIQILDAMGNGTKEETYSIVSISAEESGSSMGFKVKTDKQDFILSPLETTPNLLIAGEGFKEYVKAIPSDYKDIIKNNSYEKAKMLIALKFGEGGFDDKLGKMVYTLSASKRYWIMLDLFRFNPSVTRSTDYSGTLETSFSVDDSTCITTTKWRQPKGELYITGIEKSCYSDYEETVEPSELICFYDGSTRYFQIEFSPSELRSDNPKVEFKYDDSGVCQVIQHIM
;
A
#
# COMPACT_ATOMS: atom_id res chain seq x y z
N MET A 1 -68.77 26.83 -53.17
CA MET A 1 -67.62 25.91 -53.00
C MET A 1 -66.32 26.68 -53.25
N ASN A 2 -65.65 27.26 -52.23
CA ASN A 2 -64.22 27.67 -52.31
C ASN A 2 -63.60 28.27 -51.04
N HIS A 3 -64.06 27.93 -49.82
CA HIS A 3 -63.44 28.46 -48.58
C HIS A 3 -63.01 27.42 -47.53
N SER A 4 -63.08 26.12 -47.84
CA SER A 4 -62.69 25.06 -46.89
C SER A 4 -61.28 24.47 -47.13
N LYS A 5 -60.55 24.89 -48.18
CA LYS A 5 -59.26 24.28 -48.56
C LYS A 5 -57.99 25.05 -48.13
N LYS A 6 -58.09 26.24 -47.54
CA LYS A 6 -56.90 27.04 -47.14
C LYS A 6 -56.49 26.92 -45.67
N ILE A 7 -57.34 26.40 -44.78
CA ILE A 7 -57.03 26.33 -43.34
C ILE A 7 -56.38 24.99 -42.96
N ILE A 8 -56.67 23.91 -43.69
CA ILE A 8 -56.09 22.58 -43.43
C ILE A 8 -54.63 22.48 -43.91
N GLY A 9 -54.25 23.21 -44.97
CA GLY A 9 -52.88 23.22 -45.49
C GLY A 9 -51.88 23.97 -44.61
N ILE A 10 -52.35 24.94 -43.81
CA ILE A 10 -51.50 25.73 -42.90
C ILE A 10 -51.29 25.00 -41.56
N LEU A 11 -52.30 24.25 -41.06
CA LEU A 11 -52.15 23.46 -39.84
C LEU A 11 -51.24 22.23 -40.02
N ILE A 12 -51.21 21.60 -41.21
CA ILE A 12 -50.30 20.46 -41.50
C ILE A 12 -48.86 20.93 -41.70
N LEU A 13 -48.62 22.15 -42.20
CA LEU A 13 -47.28 22.73 -42.23
C LEU A 13 -46.77 23.14 -40.83
N LEU A 14 -47.64 23.63 -39.95
CA LEU A 14 -47.26 24.03 -38.58
C LEU A 14 -47.03 22.83 -37.65
N SER A 15 -47.67 21.68 -37.88
CA SER A 15 -47.41 20.45 -37.12
C SER A 15 -46.22 19.63 -37.67
N ALA A 16 -45.75 19.89 -38.89
CA ALA A 16 -44.50 19.34 -39.42
C ALA A 16 -43.25 20.08 -38.91
N VAL A 17 -43.38 21.32 -38.41
CA VAL A 17 -42.25 22.12 -37.90
C VAL A 17 -41.96 21.85 -36.40
N VAL A 18 -42.84 21.14 -35.69
CA VAL A 18 -42.66 20.84 -34.24
C VAL A 18 -42.24 19.39 -33.97
N LEU A 19 -42.05 18.57 -35.02
CA LEU A 19 -41.50 17.19 -34.92
C LEU A 19 -40.10 17.05 -35.54
N MET A 20 -39.37 18.15 -35.72
CA MET A 20 -37.92 18.05 -35.78
C MET A 20 -37.45 17.79 -34.34
N ASN A 21 -37.02 16.56 -34.06
CA ASN A 21 -36.18 16.24 -32.91
C ASN A 21 -34.97 17.19 -32.95
N CYS A 22 -35.11 18.37 -32.34
CA CYS A 22 -33.99 19.23 -32.01
C CYS A 22 -33.16 18.47 -31.00
N SER A 23 -32.19 17.69 -31.48
CA SER A 23 -31.14 17.16 -30.64
C SER A 23 -30.50 18.34 -29.92
N LYS A 24 -30.58 18.35 -28.59
CA LYS A 24 -30.00 19.41 -27.79
C LYS A 24 -28.48 19.24 -27.85
N LYS A 25 -27.83 20.02 -28.72
CA LYS A 25 -26.37 20.05 -28.86
C LYS A 25 -25.81 21.02 -27.83
N LYS A 26 -24.94 20.53 -26.95
CA LYS A 26 -24.16 21.34 -26.01
C LYS A 26 -22.71 21.31 -26.46
N VAL A 27 -22.17 22.48 -26.82
CA VAL A 27 -20.76 22.65 -27.18
C VAL A 27 -20.07 23.37 -26.04
N GLU A 28 -18.96 22.80 -25.59
CA GLU A 28 -18.05 23.38 -24.61
C GLU A 28 -16.70 23.62 -25.29
N ASN A 29 -16.46 24.86 -25.69
CA ASN A 29 -15.18 25.25 -26.28
C ASN A 29 -14.13 25.32 -25.18
N PHE A 30 -12.95 24.77 -25.43
CA PHE A 30 -11.82 24.94 -24.54
C PHE A 30 -11.21 26.32 -24.74
N THR A 31 -11.00 27.06 -23.64
CA THR A 31 -10.38 28.39 -23.66
C THR A 31 -8.95 28.35 -24.18
N VAL A 32 -8.25 27.26 -23.88
CA VAL A 32 -6.94 26.90 -24.45
C VAL A 32 -7.08 25.54 -25.12
N PRO A 33 -6.66 25.38 -26.39
CA PRO A 33 -6.66 24.08 -27.05
C PRO A 33 -5.89 23.04 -26.23
N LYS A 34 -6.42 21.83 -26.18
CA LYS A 34 -5.80 20.67 -25.52
C LYS A 34 -5.09 19.80 -26.55
N LYS A 35 -4.29 18.84 -26.11
CA LYS A 35 -3.64 17.82 -26.96
C LYS A 35 -4.10 16.42 -26.60
N ILE A 36 -3.95 15.52 -27.56
CA ILE A 36 -4.14 14.08 -27.33
C ILE A 36 -2.78 13.45 -27.07
N PHE A 37 -2.61 12.85 -25.90
CA PHE A 37 -1.42 12.09 -25.56
C PHE A 37 -1.64 10.59 -25.81
N PHE A 38 -0.72 9.97 -26.54
CA PHE A 38 -0.73 8.55 -26.88
C PHE A 38 0.25 7.78 -26.00
N VAL A 39 -0.28 6.85 -25.20
CA VAL A 39 0.57 5.99 -24.34
C VAL A 39 1.39 5.03 -25.21
N ASP A 40 0.77 4.33 -26.15
CA ASP A 40 1.47 3.55 -27.18
C ASP A 40 1.60 4.38 -28.47
N PRO A 41 2.83 4.64 -28.97
CA PRO A 41 3.02 5.40 -30.21
C PRO A 41 2.46 4.72 -31.47
N LYS A 42 2.13 3.42 -31.40
CA LYS A 42 1.50 2.67 -32.51
C LYS A 42 -0.01 2.86 -32.56
N ASP A 43 -0.61 3.38 -31.49
CA ASP A 43 -2.04 3.56 -31.43
C ASP A 43 -2.52 4.64 -32.39
N THR A 44 -3.74 4.45 -32.92
CA THR A 44 -4.39 5.40 -33.81
C THR A 44 -5.82 5.69 -33.38
N ILE A 45 -6.36 6.84 -33.78
CA ILE A 45 -7.77 7.22 -33.56
C ILE A 45 -8.43 7.45 -34.91
N GLU A 46 -9.62 6.88 -35.09
CA GLU A 46 -10.45 7.17 -36.26
C GLU A 46 -11.06 8.58 -36.14
N VAL A 47 -10.91 9.37 -37.20
CA VAL A 47 -11.49 10.72 -37.29
C VAL A 47 -12.74 10.69 -38.14
N LEU A 48 -13.79 11.30 -37.63
CA LEU A 48 -15.12 11.40 -38.23
C LEU A 48 -15.33 12.76 -38.91
N GLN A 49 -16.14 12.76 -39.98
CA GLN A 49 -16.49 13.97 -40.72
C GLN A 49 -17.41 14.93 -39.96
N THR A 50 -18.27 14.40 -39.08
CA THR A 50 -19.22 15.17 -38.27
C THR A 50 -19.24 14.63 -36.84
N GLU A 51 -19.82 15.39 -35.92
CA GLU A 51 -19.95 15.05 -34.50
C GLU A 51 -20.87 13.84 -34.21
N GLU A 52 -21.53 13.28 -35.22
CA GLU A 52 -22.40 12.13 -35.05
C GLU A 52 -21.60 10.82 -34.87
N PRO A 53 -21.98 9.93 -33.94
CA PRO A 53 -21.23 8.71 -33.61
C PRO A 53 -21.11 7.70 -34.77
N LEU A 54 -22.00 7.79 -35.77
CA LEU A 54 -22.02 6.96 -36.99
C LEU A 54 -21.64 7.75 -38.25
N ALA A 55 -21.00 8.90 -38.09
CA ALA A 55 -20.56 9.72 -39.21
C ALA A 55 -19.48 9.01 -40.05
N GLU A 56 -19.33 9.47 -41.29
CA GLU A 56 -18.33 8.97 -42.22
C GLU A 56 -16.91 9.12 -41.63
N LYS A 57 -16.13 8.04 -41.69
CA LYS A 57 -14.71 8.04 -41.30
C LYS A 57 -13.89 8.69 -42.39
N ILE A 58 -13.10 9.71 -42.03
CA ILE A 58 -12.29 10.48 -42.99
C ILE A 58 -10.80 10.16 -42.89
N GLY A 59 -10.35 9.52 -41.82
CA GLY A 59 -8.96 9.11 -41.69
C GLY A 59 -8.61 8.60 -40.29
N THR A 60 -7.32 8.42 -40.07
CA THR A 60 -6.75 8.02 -38.77
C THR A 60 -5.63 8.97 -38.40
N ILE A 61 -5.54 9.31 -37.12
CA ILE A 61 -4.45 10.11 -36.53
C ILE A 61 -3.67 9.27 -35.52
N GLY A 62 -2.40 9.60 -35.31
CA GLY A 62 -1.51 8.96 -34.33
C GLY A 62 -0.65 9.95 -33.56
N ASP A 63 0.31 9.43 -32.80
CA ASP A 63 1.20 10.20 -31.90
C ASP A 63 1.99 11.32 -32.63
N LEU A 64 2.41 11.07 -33.87
CA LEU A 64 3.18 12.05 -34.67
C LEU A 64 2.36 13.25 -35.16
N ASP A 65 1.03 13.21 -35.06
CA ASP A 65 0.15 14.25 -35.62
C ASP A 65 -0.05 15.46 -34.70
N ALA A 66 0.39 15.39 -33.42
CA ALA A 66 0.32 16.48 -32.43
C ALA A 66 -1.04 17.23 -32.43
N VAL A 67 -2.13 16.48 -32.36
CA VAL A 67 -3.49 16.96 -32.64
C VAL A 67 -4.01 17.91 -31.56
N GLN A 68 -4.53 19.06 -31.99
CA GLN A 68 -5.20 20.03 -31.13
C GLN A 68 -6.69 19.73 -30.99
N VAL A 69 -7.16 19.59 -29.76
CA VAL A 69 -8.57 19.46 -29.38
C VAL A 69 -9.11 20.82 -28.96
N VAL A 70 -10.17 21.30 -29.61
CA VAL A 70 -10.68 22.68 -29.44
C VAL A 70 -12.02 22.75 -28.70
N ALA A 71 -12.80 21.66 -28.70
CA ALA A 71 -14.09 21.63 -28.02
C ALA A 71 -14.53 20.22 -27.65
N SER A 72 -15.41 20.13 -26.65
CA SER A 72 -16.24 18.95 -26.35
C SER A 72 -17.67 19.21 -26.84
N ILE A 73 -18.27 18.22 -27.49
CA ILE A 73 -19.62 18.31 -28.05
C ILE A 73 -20.44 17.15 -27.48
N ALA A 74 -21.45 17.49 -26.67
CA ALA A 74 -22.46 16.56 -26.20
C ALA A 74 -23.74 16.70 -27.04
N PHE A 75 -24.28 15.57 -27.48
CA PHE A 75 -25.46 15.52 -28.34
C PHE A 75 -26.43 14.44 -27.85
N GLU A 76 -27.68 14.82 -27.66
CA GLU A 76 -28.75 13.94 -27.20
C GLU A 76 -29.54 13.35 -28.39
N LYS A 77 -29.59 12.02 -28.51
CA LYS A 77 -30.40 11.31 -29.51
C LYS A 77 -30.96 10.03 -28.92
N LYS A 78 -32.29 9.89 -28.96
CA LYS A 78 -33.02 8.68 -28.50
C LYS A 78 -32.62 8.28 -27.07
N ASP A 79 -32.71 9.23 -26.14
CA ASP A 79 -32.41 9.07 -24.70
C ASP A 79 -30.96 8.70 -24.35
N MET A 80 -30.03 8.83 -25.30
CA MET A 80 -28.59 8.67 -25.07
C MET A 80 -27.83 9.97 -25.35
N VAL A 81 -26.88 10.29 -24.47
CA VAL A 81 -25.95 11.41 -24.63
C VAL A 81 -24.67 10.89 -25.25
N TYR A 82 -24.38 11.30 -26.48
CA TYR A 82 -23.11 11.01 -27.15
C TYR A 82 -22.16 12.20 -26.96
N LYS A 83 -20.92 11.91 -26.60
CA LYS A 83 -19.86 12.91 -26.50
C LYS A 83 -18.80 12.67 -27.56
N THR A 84 -18.44 13.73 -28.25
CA THR A 84 -17.34 13.77 -29.22
C THR A 84 -16.45 14.96 -28.93
N TYR A 85 -15.19 14.88 -29.32
CA TYR A 85 -14.26 16.00 -29.27
C TYR A 85 -13.99 16.53 -30.67
N GLN A 86 -14.05 17.84 -30.81
CA GLN A 86 -13.69 18.53 -32.03
C GLN A 86 -12.18 18.76 -32.04
N ILE A 87 -11.53 18.34 -33.13
CA ILE A 87 -10.10 18.49 -33.34
C ILE A 87 -9.81 19.37 -34.54
N LYS A 88 -8.69 20.10 -34.51
CA LYS A 88 -8.14 20.73 -35.70
C LYS A 88 -7.45 19.66 -36.55
N CYS A 89 -7.82 19.53 -37.82
CA CYS A 89 -7.29 18.45 -38.65
C CYS A 89 -5.76 18.59 -38.85
N PRO A 90 -4.97 17.57 -38.48
CA PRO A 90 -3.53 17.59 -38.70
C PRO A 90 -3.20 17.46 -40.19
N THR A 91 -1.97 17.81 -40.56
CA THR A 91 -1.51 17.84 -41.96
C THR A 91 -1.74 16.51 -42.69
N SER A 92 -1.62 15.38 -41.98
CA SER A 92 -1.80 14.02 -42.51
C SER A 92 -3.20 13.74 -43.09
N ILE A 93 -4.24 14.38 -42.54
CA ILE A 93 -5.63 14.20 -42.98
C ILE A 93 -6.32 15.49 -43.41
N LYS A 94 -5.60 16.63 -43.42
CA LYS A 94 -6.15 17.97 -43.73
C LYS A 94 -6.94 18.03 -45.04
N GLN A 95 -6.50 17.32 -46.08
CA GLN A 95 -7.19 17.29 -47.38
C GLN A 95 -8.51 16.51 -47.36
N LYS A 96 -8.74 15.67 -46.35
CA LYS A 96 -9.94 14.84 -46.20
C LYS A 96 -11.00 15.50 -45.32
N CYS A 97 -10.65 16.56 -44.60
CA CYS A 97 -11.59 17.32 -43.80
C CYS A 97 -12.32 18.36 -44.67
N LYS A 98 -13.65 18.22 -44.81
CA LYS A 98 -14.49 19.21 -45.52
C LYS A 98 -14.46 20.60 -44.86
N THR A 99 -14.21 20.64 -43.56
CA THR A 99 -13.93 21.85 -42.78
C THR A 99 -12.49 21.77 -42.24
N GLU A 100 -12.00 22.81 -41.55
CA GLU A 100 -10.70 22.71 -40.86
C GLU A 100 -10.72 21.74 -39.65
N PHE A 101 -11.88 21.14 -39.35
CA PHE A 101 -12.11 20.31 -38.17
C PHE A 101 -12.48 18.87 -38.51
N GLY A 102 -12.13 17.98 -37.59
CA GLY A 102 -12.59 16.60 -37.53
C GLY A 102 -13.14 16.29 -36.14
N TYR A 103 -13.74 15.11 -35.97
CA TYR A 103 -14.37 14.71 -34.72
C TYR A 103 -13.90 13.33 -34.27
N ILE A 104 -13.66 13.17 -32.97
CA ILE A 104 -13.28 11.89 -32.35
C ILE A 104 -14.28 11.55 -31.25
N ARG A 105 -14.53 10.26 -31.00
CA ARG A 105 -15.49 9.84 -29.97
C ARG A 105 -14.83 9.81 -28.59
N GLU A 106 -15.56 10.17 -27.55
CA GLU A 106 -15.09 10.04 -26.15
C GLU A 106 -14.77 8.57 -25.79
N PHE A 107 -15.38 7.60 -26.47
CA PHE A 107 -15.01 6.20 -26.29
C PHE A 107 -13.56 5.89 -26.69
N ASP A 108 -13.05 6.57 -27.73
CA ASP A 108 -11.71 6.32 -28.29
C ASP A 108 -10.59 7.07 -27.54
N VAL A 109 -10.95 8.13 -26.81
CA VAL A 109 -10.02 9.00 -26.06
C VAL A 109 -10.68 9.49 -24.77
N ALA A 110 -10.03 9.27 -23.63
CA ALA A 110 -10.53 9.74 -22.34
C ALA A 110 -10.33 11.26 -22.19
N GLY A 111 -11.33 11.94 -21.62
CA GLY A 111 -11.30 13.38 -21.37
C GLY A 111 -10.31 13.81 -20.30
N SER A 112 -10.11 15.12 -20.14
CA SER A 112 -9.15 15.68 -19.17
C SER A 112 -9.47 15.43 -17.70
N ASP A 113 -10.74 15.19 -17.38
CA ASP A 113 -11.13 14.84 -16.01
C ASP A 113 -10.93 13.35 -15.72
N PHE A 114 -10.49 12.57 -16.72
CA PHE A 114 -10.09 11.18 -16.51
C PHE A 114 -9.14 11.15 -15.34
N LEU A 115 -7.94 11.74 -15.44
CA LEU A 115 -6.86 11.73 -14.43
C LEU A 115 -7.18 12.34 -13.05
N LYS A 116 -8.40 12.86 -12.83
CA LYS A 116 -8.86 13.35 -11.52
C LYS A 116 -9.72 12.34 -10.73
N SER A 117 -10.21 11.28 -11.36
CA SER A 117 -11.00 10.24 -10.66
C SER A 117 -10.11 9.31 -9.82
N SER A 118 -10.51 9.01 -8.59
CA SER A 118 -9.72 8.18 -7.66
C SER A 118 -9.64 6.68 -8.01
N SER A 119 -10.19 6.25 -9.15
CA SER A 119 -10.32 4.83 -9.50
C SER A 119 -10.28 4.57 -11.01
N TYR A 120 -9.07 4.49 -11.58
CA TYR A 120 -8.90 3.95 -12.94
C TYR A 120 -8.87 2.43 -12.90
N ASN A 121 -9.93 1.79 -13.40
CA ASN A 121 -9.87 0.36 -13.69
C ASN A 121 -8.79 0.06 -14.75
N VAL A 122 -8.12 -1.09 -14.61
CA VAL A 122 -7.07 -1.59 -15.52
C VAL A 122 -7.50 -1.61 -16.99
N ALA A 123 -8.79 -1.88 -17.26
CA ALA A 123 -9.37 -1.85 -18.60
C ALA A 123 -9.37 -0.43 -19.26
N ASN A 124 -9.30 0.63 -18.47
CA ASN A 124 -9.24 2.02 -18.93
C ASN A 124 -7.82 2.60 -18.99
N GLN A 125 -6.82 1.92 -18.42
CA GLN A 125 -5.43 2.42 -18.34
C GLN A 125 -4.76 2.59 -19.72
N LYS A 126 -5.19 1.85 -20.74
CA LYS A 126 -4.64 1.94 -22.11
C LYS A 126 -5.30 3.01 -22.99
N LYS A 127 -6.15 3.87 -22.43
CA LYS A 127 -6.82 4.91 -23.21
C LYS A 127 -5.86 6.06 -23.48
N LYS A 128 -5.96 6.61 -24.69
CA LYS A 128 -5.39 7.92 -25.04
C LYS A 128 -6.10 8.97 -24.19
N ILE A 129 -5.38 10.00 -23.77
CA ILE A 129 -5.92 11.00 -22.85
C ILE A 129 -5.83 12.39 -23.46
N ILE A 130 -6.83 13.23 -23.20
CA ILE A 130 -6.81 14.65 -23.55
C ILE A 130 -6.18 15.41 -22.39
N VAL A 131 -5.08 16.10 -22.67
CA VAL A 131 -4.26 16.82 -21.68
C VAL A 131 -4.02 18.27 -22.13
N SER A 132 -3.67 19.15 -21.19
CA SER A 132 -3.20 20.49 -21.51
C SER A 132 -1.87 20.44 -22.27
N ASP A 133 -1.44 21.58 -22.84
CA ASP A 133 -0.13 21.66 -23.51
C ASP A 133 1.03 21.37 -22.55
N GLU A 134 0.97 21.87 -21.31
CA GLU A 134 1.98 21.62 -20.28
C GLU A 134 2.00 20.15 -19.84
N GLU A 135 0.83 19.57 -19.59
CA GLU A 135 0.67 18.16 -19.24
C GLU A 135 1.15 17.24 -20.37
N TYR A 136 1.00 17.66 -21.64
CA TYR A 136 1.46 16.89 -22.80
C TYR A 136 3.00 16.79 -22.85
N ASP A 137 3.69 17.90 -22.63
CA ASP A 137 5.16 17.93 -22.62
C ASP A 137 5.69 17.11 -21.44
N GLU A 138 5.14 17.30 -20.24
CA GLU A 138 5.48 16.49 -19.06
C GLU A 138 5.19 15.00 -19.27
N SER A 139 4.03 14.63 -19.83
CA SER A 139 3.68 13.22 -20.11
C SER A 139 4.71 12.53 -21.02
N ASN A 140 5.22 13.25 -22.03
CA ASN A 140 6.24 12.73 -22.92
C ASN A 140 7.59 12.53 -22.22
N ASP A 141 7.98 13.47 -21.36
CA ASP A 141 9.22 13.38 -20.60
C ASP A 141 9.17 12.29 -19.52
N VAL A 142 8.04 12.17 -18.81
CA VAL A 142 7.79 11.07 -17.87
C VAL A 142 7.80 9.71 -18.58
N LYS A 143 7.17 9.60 -19.75
CA LYS A 143 7.19 8.36 -20.56
C LYS A 143 8.63 7.97 -20.93
N LYS A 144 9.46 8.92 -21.37
CA LYS A 144 10.89 8.68 -21.64
C LYS A 144 11.65 8.29 -20.38
N TRP A 145 11.41 8.97 -19.26
CA TRP A 145 12.02 8.65 -17.97
C TRP A 145 11.74 7.20 -17.53
N ILE A 146 10.50 6.74 -17.71
CA ILE A 146 10.08 5.38 -17.35
C ILE A 146 10.72 4.36 -18.30
N LEU A 147 10.63 4.55 -19.62
CA LEU A 147 10.97 3.54 -20.62
C LEU A 147 12.44 3.55 -21.07
N ASP A 148 13.02 4.73 -21.30
CA ASP A 148 14.40 4.91 -21.80
C ASP A 148 15.07 6.14 -21.16
N PRO A 149 15.43 6.06 -19.86
CA PRO A 149 15.99 7.18 -19.13
C PRO A 149 17.32 7.69 -19.69
N LYS A 150 18.05 6.88 -20.46
CA LYS A 150 19.30 7.28 -21.10
C LYS A 150 19.09 8.22 -22.29
N SER A 151 17.89 8.21 -22.88
CA SER A 151 17.53 9.09 -24.00
C SER A 151 17.17 10.51 -23.55
N VAL A 152 16.94 10.72 -22.25
CA VAL A 152 16.63 12.03 -21.70
C VAL A 152 17.89 12.90 -21.67
N LYS A 153 17.87 14.01 -22.41
CA LYS A 153 19.01 14.94 -22.58
C LYS A 153 18.70 16.39 -22.18
N SER A 154 17.51 16.64 -21.67
CA SER A 154 17.00 17.98 -21.34
C SER A 154 16.28 17.92 -20.02
N SER A 155 16.22 19.05 -19.31
CA SER A 155 15.56 19.15 -18.01
C SER A 155 14.14 18.60 -18.02
N ILE A 156 13.77 17.85 -16.98
CA ILE A 156 12.42 17.33 -16.77
C ILE A 156 11.77 18.09 -15.61
N THR A 157 10.50 18.43 -15.79
CA THR A 157 9.65 18.95 -14.72
C THR A 157 8.57 17.92 -14.38
N PHE A 158 8.37 17.65 -13.09
CA PHE A 158 7.33 16.79 -12.56
C PHE A 158 6.38 17.64 -11.71
N ASN A 159 5.26 18.06 -12.29
CA ASN A 159 4.23 18.83 -11.60
C ASN A 159 2.95 18.04 -11.32
N TYR A 160 2.68 17.00 -12.12
CA TYR A 160 1.40 16.30 -12.13
C TYR A 160 1.58 14.84 -11.68
N PHE A 161 1.43 14.60 -10.37
CA PHE A 161 1.60 13.26 -9.79
C PHE A 161 0.67 12.20 -10.42
N THR A 162 -0.55 12.59 -10.76
CA THR A 162 -1.53 11.69 -11.40
C THR A 162 -1.10 11.24 -12.79
N ILE A 163 -0.37 12.07 -13.55
CA ILE A 163 0.22 11.69 -14.84
C ILE A 163 1.33 10.66 -14.61
N PHE A 164 2.23 10.92 -13.67
CA PHE A 164 3.30 9.98 -13.32
C PHE A 164 2.74 8.62 -12.90
N GLN A 165 1.77 8.60 -11.97
CA GLN A 165 1.15 7.37 -11.51
C GLN A 165 0.43 6.62 -12.63
N PHE A 166 -0.38 7.31 -13.44
CA PHE A 166 -1.07 6.72 -14.58
C PHE A 166 -0.11 6.08 -15.58
N LEU A 167 0.96 6.79 -15.94
CA LEU A 167 1.97 6.29 -16.87
C LEU A 167 2.73 5.11 -16.30
N LEU A 168 3.07 5.16 -15.01
CA LEU A 168 3.75 4.06 -14.34
C LEU A 168 2.91 2.78 -14.35
N GLU A 169 1.65 2.88 -13.94
CA GLU A 169 0.71 1.75 -13.92
C GLU A 169 0.44 1.18 -15.31
N THR A 170 0.44 2.03 -16.35
CA THR A 170 0.15 1.62 -17.73
C THR A 170 1.35 1.04 -18.44
N LEU A 171 2.55 1.60 -18.22
CA LEU A 171 3.77 1.23 -18.93
C LEU A 171 4.58 0.13 -18.24
N VAL A 172 4.44 -0.01 -16.91
CA VAL A 172 5.18 -0.98 -16.12
C VAL A 172 4.22 -2.02 -15.57
N SER A 173 4.36 -3.26 -16.05
CA SER A 173 3.42 -4.35 -15.74
C SER A 173 3.63 -5.02 -14.38
N SER A 174 4.87 -5.01 -13.87
CA SER A 174 5.23 -5.66 -12.60
C SER A 174 5.15 -4.66 -11.44
N PRO A 175 4.41 -4.96 -10.36
CA PRO A 175 4.39 -4.11 -9.16
C PRO A 175 5.78 -3.86 -8.56
N ASP A 176 6.68 -4.86 -8.63
CA ASP A 176 8.05 -4.68 -8.14
C ASP A 176 8.81 -3.66 -8.99
N ASP A 177 8.66 -3.71 -10.32
CA ASP A 177 9.30 -2.73 -11.21
C ASP A 177 8.67 -1.34 -11.05
N GLN A 178 7.38 -1.26 -10.71
CA GLN A 178 6.71 0.00 -10.37
C GLN A 178 7.32 0.59 -9.08
N LEU A 179 7.45 -0.22 -8.02
CA LEU A 179 8.12 0.17 -6.78
C LEU A 179 9.56 0.62 -7.03
N LEU A 180 10.31 -0.09 -7.89
CA LEU A 180 11.67 0.31 -8.28
C LEU A 180 11.68 1.73 -8.85
N LYS A 181 10.79 2.03 -9.80
CA LYS A 181 10.72 3.34 -10.46
C LYS A 181 10.32 4.46 -9.49
N ILE A 182 9.42 4.17 -8.56
CA ILE A 182 9.01 5.11 -7.50
C ILE A 182 10.20 5.40 -6.58
N GLU A 183 10.90 4.38 -6.10
CA GLU A 183 12.06 4.58 -5.23
C GLU A 183 13.20 5.29 -5.98
N GLU A 184 13.44 4.98 -7.25
CA GLU A 184 14.42 5.68 -8.08
C GLU A 184 14.10 7.18 -8.20
N LEU A 185 12.85 7.54 -8.50
CA LEU A 185 12.45 8.94 -8.59
C LEU A 185 12.54 9.64 -7.23
N TYR A 186 12.11 8.98 -6.15
CA TYR A 186 12.22 9.51 -4.79
C TYR A 186 13.68 9.83 -4.43
N GLN A 187 14.61 8.91 -4.70
CA GLN A 187 16.03 9.12 -4.43
C GLN A 187 16.63 10.22 -5.31
N VAL A 188 16.18 10.35 -6.57
CA VAL A 188 16.57 11.44 -7.45
C VAL A 188 16.16 12.80 -6.87
N ILE A 189 14.92 12.94 -6.42
CA ILE A 189 14.41 14.18 -5.80
C ILE A 189 15.20 14.50 -4.54
N LYS A 190 15.47 13.50 -3.69
CA LYS A 190 16.29 13.67 -2.49
C LYS A 190 17.74 14.05 -2.77
N LEU A 191 18.28 13.64 -3.91
CA LEU A 191 19.61 14.06 -4.36
C LEU A 191 19.60 15.50 -4.87
N VAL A 192 18.55 15.91 -5.57
CA VAL A 192 18.35 17.30 -6.03
C VAL A 192 18.24 18.26 -4.84
N GLU A 193 17.48 17.89 -3.81
CA GLU A 193 17.35 18.67 -2.56
C GLU A 193 18.68 18.80 -1.81
N ASN A 194 19.50 17.73 -1.81
CA ASN A 194 20.77 17.71 -1.11
C ASN A 194 21.85 16.91 -1.88
N PRO A 195 22.66 17.58 -2.72
CA PRO A 195 23.71 16.93 -3.51
C PRO A 195 24.80 16.23 -2.67
N SER A 196 24.95 16.59 -1.39
CA SER A 196 25.94 15.95 -0.49
C SER A 196 25.58 14.52 -0.07
N ARG A 197 24.38 14.02 -0.43
CA ARG A 197 23.92 12.65 -0.19
C ARG A 197 24.53 11.58 -1.11
N GLU A 198 25.66 11.86 -1.74
CA GLU A 198 26.25 10.96 -2.73
C GLU A 198 26.81 9.69 -2.10
N ASP A 199 26.34 8.53 -2.58
CA ASP A 199 26.83 7.20 -2.23
C ASP A 199 26.93 6.29 -3.45
N GLN A 200 27.22 5.00 -3.23
CA GLN A 200 27.33 4.01 -4.30
C GLN A 200 26.02 3.84 -5.09
N TYR A 201 24.88 3.99 -4.43
CA TYR A 201 23.58 3.87 -5.07
C TYR A 201 23.28 5.09 -5.94
N VAL A 202 23.50 6.30 -5.41
CA VAL A 202 23.42 7.56 -6.16
C VAL A 202 24.33 7.55 -7.39
N THR A 203 25.56 7.04 -7.24
CA THR A 203 26.49 6.89 -8.37
C THR A 203 25.91 5.99 -9.47
N SER A 204 25.21 4.92 -9.07
CA SER A 204 24.55 4.00 -10.00
C SER A 204 23.32 4.64 -10.65
N LEU A 205 22.55 5.44 -9.91
CA LEU A 205 21.46 6.26 -10.43
C LEU A 205 21.94 7.26 -11.48
N LYS A 206 23.01 8.03 -11.23
CA LYS A 206 23.57 8.99 -12.21
C LYS A 206 24.02 8.33 -13.51
N LYS A 207 24.43 7.05 -13.46
CA LYS A 207 24.73 6.26 -14.68
C LYS A 207 23.47 5.83 -15.43
N LYS A 208 22.38 5.56 -14.70
CA LYS A 208 21.08 5.19 -15.28
C LYS A 208 20.34 6.40 -15.85
N TYR A 209 20.48 7.55 -15.20
CA TYR A 209 19.85 8.84 -15.51
C TYR A 209 20.94 9.90 -15.77
N PRO A 210 21.51 9.95 -16.99
CA PRO A 210 22.66 10.82 -17.29
C PRO A 210 22.41 12.31 -17.07
N ILE A 211 21.15 12.73 -17.17
CA ILE A 211 20.68 14.08 -16.89
C ILE A 211 21.05 14.59 -15.48
N LEU A 212 21.23 13.69 -14.52
CA LEU A 212 21.62 14.04 -13.15
C LEU A 212 23.08 14.51 -13.02
N ASN A 213 23.87 14.43 -14.10
CA ASN A 213 25.23 14.97 -14.14
C ASN A 213 25.26 16.46 -14.50
N GLU A 214 24.12 17.03 -14.89
CA GLU A 214 23.99 18.47 -15.15
C GLU A 214 23.83 19.23 -13.83
N VAL A 215 24.92 19.84 -13.38
CA VAL A 215 24.96 20.68 -12.17
C VAL A 215 25.14 22.16 -12.55
N ASP A 216 24.57 23.04 -11.75
CA ASP A 216 24.78 24.48 -11.85
C ASP A 216 26.16 24.91 -11.30
N GLU A 217 26.46 26.21 -11.35
CA GLU A 217 27.72 26.77 -10.84
C GLU A 217 27.93 26.54 -9.34
N ALA A 218 26.85 26.30 -8.58
CA ALA A 218 26.90 25.98 -7.15
C ALA A 218 27.01 24.45 -6.89
N GLY A 219 27.04 23.63 -7.95
CA GLY A 219 27.10 22.17 -7.86
C GLY A 219 25.74 21.50 -7.60
N ALA A 220 24.63 22.24 -7.68
CA ALA A 220 23.30 21.70 -7.50
C ALA A 220 22.71 21.15 -8.81
N ILE A 221 22.01 20.02 -8.72
CA ILE A 221 21.34 19.40 -9.87
C ILE A 221 20.10 20.24 -10.19
N SER A 222 20.08 20.90 -11.36
CA SER A 222 18.97 21.78 -11.78
C SER A 222 18.11 21.18 -12.91
N SER A 223 18.51 20.01 -13.40
CA SER A 223 17.90 19.32 -14.53
C SER A 223 16.62 18.55 -14.19
N ILE A 224 16.29 18.44 -12.91
CA ILE A 224 15.02 17.87 -12.43
C ILE A 224 14.33 18.92 -11.56
N LYS A 225 13.07 19.21 -11.85
CA LYS A 225 12.24 20.13 -11.08
C LYS A 225 10.96 19.45 -10.63
N THR A 226 10.57 19.67 -9.39
CA THR A 226 9.33 19.20 -8.80
C THR A 226 8.58 20.34 -8.13
N ASN A 227 7.32 20.09 -7.78
CA ASN A 227 6.55 20.95 -6.88
C ASN A 227 6.24 20.20 -5.57
N ASN A 228 5.82 20.95 -4.55
CA ASN A 228 5.56 20.39 -3.21
C ASN A 228 4.46 19.31 -3.19
N ASP A 229 3.41 19.44 -4.02
CA ASP A 229 2.32 18.45 -4.07
C ASP A 229 2.83 17.12 -4.64
N PHE A 230 3.66 17.18 -5.68
CA PHE A 230 4.30 16.00 -6.28
C PHE A 230 5.20 15.29 -5.27
N ASP A 231 6.06 16.03 -4.58
CA ASP A 231 7.02 15.47 -3.61
C ASP A 231 6.31 14.82 -2.43
N GLN A 232 5.24 15.44 -1.93
CA GLN A 232 4.44 14.89 -0.84
C GLN A 232 3.76 13.58 -1.26
N ARG A 233 3.02 13.59 -2.38
CA ARG A 233 2.29 12.39 -2.86
C ARG A 233 3.22 11.25 -3.23
N LEU A 234 4.37 11.55 -3.84
CA LEU A 234 5.40 10.55 -4.11
C LEU A 234 5.93 9.94 -2.81
N THR A 235 6.20 10.75 -1.80
CA THR A 235 6.68 10.28 -0.50
C THR A 235 5.65 9.39 0.20
N GLU A 236 4.37 9.77 0.19
CA GLU A 236 3.26 8.99 0.74
C GLU A 236 3.13 7.63 0.05
N LEU A 237 2.99 7.62 -1.29
CA LEU A 237 2.87 6.38 -2.07
C LEU A 237 4.10 5.49 -1.90
N ARG A 238 5.30 6.07 -1.95
CA ARG A 238 6.55 5.35 -1.73
C ARG A 238 6.55 4.66 -0.37
N ASN A 239 6.19 5.36 0.70
CA ASN A 239 6.23 4.80 2.04
C ASN A 239 5.21 3.67 2.20
N GLU A 240 3.99 3.82 1.65
CA GLU A 240 3.00 2.76 1.61
C GLU A 240 3.55 1.49 0.93
N LEU A 241 4.07 1.63 -0.30
CA LEU A 241 4.55 0.49 -1.08
C LEU A 241 5.80 -0.15 -0.49
N VAL A 242 6.77 0.63 0.00
CA VAL A 242 7.99 0.11 0.62
C VAL A 242 7.66 -0.64 1.91
N ASN A 243 6.81 -0.07 2.76
CA ASN A 243 6.43 -0.72 4.02
C ASN A 243 5.66 -2.01 3.77
N SER A 244 4.71 -1.99 2.84
CA SER A 244 3.96 -3.18 2.42
C SER A 244 4.89 -4.25 1.84
N PHE A 245 5.84 -3.87 0.98
CA PHE A 245 6.83 -4.79 0.43
C PHE A 245 7.68 -5.46 1.51
N ILE A 246 8.21 -4.68 2.45
CA ILE A 246 9.07 -5.18 3.53
C ILE A 246 8.28 -6.11 4.45
N ALA A 247 7.09 -5.70 4.87
CA ALA A 247 6.20 -6.49 5.71
C ALA A 247 5.81 -7.80 5.03
N GLY A 248 5.39 -7.74 3.76
CA GLY A 248 4.97 -8.91 2.96
C GLY A 248 6.12 -9.79 2.46
N PHE A 249 7.39 -9.37 2.61
CA PHE A 249 8.54 -10.10 2.08
C PHE A 249 8.58 -11.60 2.44
N PRO A 250 8.35 -12.00 3.71
CA PRO A 250 8.33 -13.41 4.11
C PRO A 250 7.30 -14.28 3.38
N LEU A 251 6.24 -13.67 2.82
CA LEU A 251 5.17 -14.36 2.11
C LEU A 251 5.46 -14.55 0.61
N ARG A 252 6.50 -13.90 0.08
CA ARG A 252 6.83 -13.91 -1.36
C ARG A 252 7.29 -15.28 -1.87
N SER A 253 7.58 -16.22 -0.97
CA SER A 253 7.87 -17.61 -1.30
C SER A 253 7.46 -18.52 -0.16
N SER A 254 6.97 -19.71 -0.49
CA SER A 254 6.64 -20.73 0.51
C SER A 254 7.87 -21.46 1.08
N THR A 255 9.04 -21.28 0.48
CA THR A 255 10.31 -21.93 0.88
C THR A 255 11.39 -20.90 1.15
N PHE A 256 12.31 -21.19 2.08
CA PHE A 256 13.46 -20.33 2.36
C PHE A 256 14.40 -20.19 1.17
N LYS A 257 14.61 -21.26 0.39
CA LYS A 257 15.37 -21.20 -0.87
C LYS A 257 14.77 -20.20 -1.86
N GLY A 258 13.44 -20.17 -1.99
CA GLY A 258 12.77 -19.18 -2.83
C GLY A 258 12.90 -17.76 -2.25
N LEU A 259 12.81 -17.58 -0.93
CA LEU A 259 13.03 -16.28 -0.27
C LEU A 259 14.45 -15.75 -0.48
N VAL A 260 15.46 -16.61 -0.38
CA VAL A 260 16.87 -16.29 -0.71
C VAL A 260 16.97 -15.78 -2.16
N GLY A 261 16.30 -16.46 -3.09
CA GLY A 261 16.23 -16.04 -4.49
C GLY A 261 15.53 -14.68 -4.68
N GLN A 262 14.49 -14.38 -3.90
CA GLN A 262 13.81 -13.08 -3.92
C GLN A 262 14.69 -11.98 -3.31
N PHE A 263 15.34 -12.25 -2.17
CA PHE A 263 16.22 -11.29 -1.49
C PHE A 263 17.38 -10.88 -2.38
N ASN A 264 18.03 -11.84 -3.05
CA ASN A 264 19.19 -11.55 -3.90
C ASN A 264 18.84 -10.78 -5.19
N LYS A 265 17.55 -10.63 -5.54
CA LYS A 265 17.10 -9.73 -6.62
C LYS A 265 17.02 -8.27 -6.16
N LEU A 266 16.93 -8.01 -4.85
CA LEU A 266 16.82 -6.67 -4.27
C LEU A 266 18.09 -5.82 -4.45
N LYS A 267 19.22 -6.41 -4.84
CA LYS A 267 20.46 -5.68 -5.14
C LYS A 267 20.30 -4.58 -6.21
N ASN A 268 19.26 -4.66 -7.02
CA ASN A 268 18.94 -3.67 -8.05
C ASN A 268 18.05 -2.53 -7.52
N TYR A 269 17.57 -2.64 -6.28
CA TYR A 269 16.65 -1.71 -5.65
C TYR A 269 17.39 -0.82 -4.64
N PRO A 270 17.18 0.50 -4.67
CA PRO A 270 17.73 1.43 -3.68
C PRO A 270 17.45 0.99 -2.25
N TYR A 271 18.50 0.62 -1.52
CA TYR A 271 18.47 0.35 -0.07
C TYR A 271 17.48 -0.72 0.41
N LEU A 272 16.82 -1.44 -0.51
CA LEU A 272 15.73 -2.33 -0.16
C LEU A 272 16.26 -3.62 0.47
N SER A 273 17.47 -4.05 0.08
CA SER A 273 18.14 -5.19 0.69
C SER A 273 18.43 -4.94 2.17
N GLU A 274 18.87 -3.72 2.49
CA GLU A 274 19.22 -3.25 3.83
C GLU A 274 17.97 -3.14 4.70
N LYS A 275 16.89 -2.53 4.21
CA LYS A 275 15.63 -2.41 4.95
C LYS A 275 14.94 -3.75 5.19
N VAL A 276 14.94 -4.63 4.19
CA VAL A 276 14.43 -6.00 4.35
C VAL A 276 15.31 -6.76 5.35
N PHE A 277 16.64 -6.64 5.26
CA PHE A 277 17.54 -7.25 6.24
C PHE A 277 17.31 -6.73 7.66
N GLU A 278 17.18 -5.41 7.86
CA GLU A 278 16.86 -4.80 9.15
C GLU A 278 15.60 -5.41 9.76
N THR A 279 14.56 -5.58 8.95
CA THR A 279 13.29 -6.17 9.39
C THR A 279 13.42 -7.67 9.69
N LEU A 280 14.05 -8.44 8.81
CA LEU A 280 14.15 -9.89 8.95
C LEU A 280 15.15 -10.31 10.02
N SER A 281 16.16 -9.47 10.30
CA SER A 281 17.18 -9.72 11.31
C SER A 281 16.78 -9.27 12.71
N LYS A 282 15.71 -8.48 12.83
CA LYS A 282 15.15 -8.08 14.12
C LYS A 282 14.89 -9.32 14.98
N GLU A 283 15.35 -9.26 16.23
CA GLU A 283 15.28 -10.37 17.19
C GLU A 283 16.07 -11.63 16.82
N GLY A 284 16.83 -11.62 15.73
CA GLY A 284 17.60 -12.77 15.29
C GLY A 284 18.82 -13.06 16.16
N VAL A 285 19.10 -14.36 16.32
CA VAL A 285 20.29 -14.88 16.99
C VAL A 285 21.10 -15.66 15.96
N TYR A 286 22.33 -15.22 15.71
CA TYR A 286 23.17 -15.73 14.64
C TYR A 286 24.47 -16.29 15.20
N SER A 287 24.87 -17.45 14.67
CA SER A 287 26.28 -17.83 14.65
C SER A 287 26.98 -17.04 13.55
N VAL A 288 28.21 -16.59 13.83
CA VAL A 288 28.94 -15.72 12.92
C VAL A 288 30.25 -16.35 12.50
N SER A 289 30.53 -16.27 11.20
CA SER A 289 31.83 -16.61 10.64
C SER A 289 32.43 -15.41 9.92
N GLY A 290 33.74 -15.24 10.03
CA GLY A 290 34.45 -14.11 9.43
C GLY A 290 34.45 -12.84 10.30
N PHE A 291 34.11 -12.93 11.59
CA PHE A 291 34.15 -11.82 12.55
C PHE A 291 34.77 -12.27 13.89
N GLU A 292 35.18 -11.33 14.77
CA GLU A 292 35.75 -11.69 16.08
C GLU A 292 34.70 -12.34 17.01
N SER A 293 33.45 -11.88 16.93
CA SER A 293 32.31 -12.46 17.64
C SER A 293 31.92 -13.82 17.07
N GLN A 294 31.72 -14.82 17.92
CA GLN A 294 31.16 -16.11 17.50
C GLN A 294 29.62 -16.05 17.38
N TYR A 295 28.98 -15.14 18.11
CA TYR A 295 27.54 -14.90 18.03
C TYR A 295 27.23 -13.42 17.89
N LEU A 296 26.23 -13.12 17.05
CA LEU A 296 25.63 -11.79 16.95
C LEU A 296 24.14 -11.88 17.20
N VAL A 297 23.63 -10.99 18.05
CA VAL A 297 22.22 -10.92 18.44
C VAL A 297 21.66 -9.53 18.15
N ASN A 298 20.53 -9.47 17.45
CA ASN A 298 19.79 -8.22 17.29
C ASN A 298 18.77 -8.10 18.43
N SER A 299 18.95 -7.12 19.30
CA SER A 299 18.09 -6.91 20.47
C SER A 299 18.08 -5.45 20.91
N ASP A 300 17.11 -5.08 21.74
CA ASP A 300 17.00 -3.72 22.28
C ASP A 300 18.06 -3.44 23.37
N SER A 301 18.58 -4.47 24.04
CA SER A 301 19.63 -4.34 25.05
C SER A 301 20.59 -5.53 25.06
N GLY A 302 21.78 -5.35 25.61
CA GLY A 302 22.76 -6.42 25.77
C GLY A 302 22.32 -7.50 26.76
N SER A 303 21.61 -7.15 27.83
CA SER A 303 21.03 -8.13 28.75
C SER A 303 20.02 -9.04 28.06
N LEU A 304 19.13 -8.47 27.24
CA LEU A 304 18.18 -9.23 26.42
C LEU A 304 18.89 -10.11 25.38
N ALA A 305 19.99 -9.65 24.79
CA ALA A 305 20.79 -10.46 23.86
C ALA A 305 21.30 -11.75 24.53
N ILE A 306 21.91 -11.62 25.71
CA ILE A 306 22.43 -12.76 26.48
C ILE A 306 21.30 -13.70 26.89
N THR A 307 20.15 -13.18 27.34
CA THR A 307 18.98 -14.00 27.70
C THR A 307 18.46 -14.78 26.50
N LYS A 308 18.34 -14.16 25.32
CA LYS A 308 17.90 -14.83 24.09
C LYS A 308 18.86 -15.94 23.68
N LEU A 309 20.16 -15.67 23.68
CA LEU A 309 21.16 -16.67 23.32
C LEU A 309 21.15 -17.87 24.28
N LYS A 310 21.05 -17.64 25.60
CA LYS A 310 20.97 -18.72 26.60
C LYS A 310 19.70 -19.57 26.50
N LYS A 311 18.60 -19.03 25.97
CA LYS A 311 17.39 -19.82 25.71
C LYS A 311 17.61 -20.85 24.59
N ILE A 312 18.42 -20.50 23.59
CA ILE A 312 18.71 -21.33 22.42
C ILE A 312 19.87 -22.30 22.70
N ASP A 313 20.93 -21.81 23.36
CA ASP A 313 22.08 -22.58 23.80
C ASP A 313 22.25 -22.45 25.33
N PRO A 314 21.54 -23.28 26.12
CA PRO A 314 21.62 -23.24 27.59
C PRO A 314 23.02 -23.51 28.14
N ASN A 315 23.86 -24.20 27.36
CA ASN A 315 25.23 -24.56 27.73
C ASN A 315 26.25 -23.65 27.02
N LEU A 316 25.87 -22.40 26.75
CA LEU A 316 26.71 -21.41 26.09
C LEU A 316 28.10 -21.37 26.74
N ASP A 317 29.11 -21.71 25.95
CA ASP A 317 30.51 -21.67 26.36
C ASP A 317 30.89 -20.23 26.75
N PRO A 318 31.30 -19.99 28.02
CA PRO A 318 31.61 -18.66 28.52
C PRO A 318 32.84 -18.03 27.86
N THR A 319 33.63 -18.82 27.11
CA THR A 319 34.78 -18.30 26.34
C THR A 319 34.37 -17.73 24.98
N LYS A 320 33.15 -18.00 24.52
CA LYS A 320 32.64 -17.47 23.26
C LYS A 320 32.23 -16.01 23.44
N THR A 321 32.70 -15.18 22.53
CA THR A 321 32.36 -13.76 22.48
C THR A 321 31.02 -13.56 21.79
N VAL A 322 30.19 -12.74 22.42
CA VAL A 322 28.84 -12.41 21.97
C VAL A 322 28.80 -10.93 21.66
N GLY A 323 28.32 -10.56 20.48
CA GLY A 323 28.04 -9.18 20.12
C GLY A 323 26.54 -8.94 20.00
N ARG A 324 26.12 -7.74 20.39
CA ARG A 324 24.84 -7.16 19.98
C ARG A 324 25.08 -6.40 18.69
N PHE A 325 24.16 -6.46 17.73
CA PHE A 325 24.20 -5.58 16.57
C PHE A 325 22.90 -4.82 16.37
N GLU A 326 23.03 -3.62 15.81
CA GLU A 326 21.93 -2.78 15.35
C GLU A 326 22.27 -2.18 13.99
N ILE A 327 21.23 -1.97 13.16
CA ILE A 327 21.36 -1.30 11.87
C ILE A 327 21.05 0.17 12.09
N LEU A 328 21.94 1.02 11.62
CA LEU A 328 21.81 2.46 11.66
C LEU A 328 21.63 2.96 10.23
N SER A 329 20.73 3.93 10.04
CA SER A 329 20.59 4.65 8.78
C SER A 329 20.45 6.14 9.03
N GLU A 330 20.93 6.96 8.11
CA GLU A 330 20.80 8.40 8.16
C GLU A 330 19.82 8.85 7.08
N ALA A 331 18.65 9.34 7.51
CA ALA A 331 17.56 9.75 6.62
C ALA A 331 17.17 8.72 5.55
N GLY A 332 17.32 7.42 5.84
CA GLY A 332 16.99 6.31 4.95
C GLY A 332 18.06 5.98 3.89
N ALA A 333 19.29 6.48 4.05
CA ALA A 333 20.47 6.14 3.26
C ALA A 333 21.66 5.81 4.17
N ASN A 334 22.83 5.52 3.57
CA ASN A 334 24.10 5.30 4.29
C ASN A 334 24.00 4.25 5.42
N PHE A 335 23.47 3.07 5.10
CA PHE A 335 23.27 2.01 6.09
C PHE A 335 24.60 1.56 6.70
N ARG A 336 24.62 1.50 8.04
CA ARG A 336 25.76 1.05 8.83
C ARG A 336 25.30 -0.04 9.78
N ILE A 337 26.19 -0.98 10.08
CA ILE A 337 25.99 -1.93 11.17
C ILE A 337 26.87 -1.53 12.34
N LYS A 338 26.25 -1.35 13.50
CA LYS A 338 26.93 -1.11 14.76
C LYS A 338 26.96 -2.42 15.54
N ILE A 339 28.14 -2.83 16.00
CA ILE A 339 28.35 -4.05 16.77
C ILE A 339 28.95 -3.68 18.12
N GLN A 340 28.34 -4.18 19.20
CA GLN A 340 28.76 -3.99 20.57
C GLN A 340 29.09 -5.35 21.19
N ILE A 341 30.36 -5.61 21.48
CA ILE A 341 30.81 -6.83 22.16
C ILE A 341 30.34 -6.79 23.62
N LEU A 342 29.75 -7.88 24.09
CA LEU A 342 29.13 -7.98 25.40
C LEU A 342 29.98 -8.79 26.39
N ASP A 343 29.96 -8.40 27.65
CA ASP A 343 30.33 -9.27 28.76
C ASP A 343 29.21 -10.26 29.13
N ALA A 344 29.46 -11.12 30.12
CA ALA A 344 28.49 -12.12 30.58
C ALA A 344 27.22 -11.52 31.23
N MET A 345 27.25 -10.25 31.62
CA MET A 345 26.11 -9.50 32.17
C MET A 345 25.36 -8.71 31.10
N GLY A 346 25.88 -8.65 29.87
CA GLY A 346 25.30 -7.90 28.76
C GLY A 346 25.76 -6.44 28.70
N ASN A 347 26.85 -6.07 29.36
CA ASN A 347 27.43 -4.72 29.22
C ASN A 347 28.37 -4.68 28.01
N GLY A 348 28.36 -3.57 27.28
CA GLY A 348 29.27 -3.35 26.16
C GLY A 348 30.71 -3.15 26.61
N THR A 349 31.63 -3.98 26.12
CA THR A 349 33.07 -3.89 26.39
C THR A 349 33.83 -3.22 25.24
N LYS A 350 33.31 -3.35 24.01
CA LYS A 350 33.87 -2.77 22.78
C LYS A 350 32.73 -2.44 21.83
N GLU A 351 32.86 -1.35 21.08
CA GLU A 351 31.85 -0.91 20.12
C GLU A 351 32.52 -0.50 18.80
N GLU A 352 31.99 -1.00 17.69
CA GLU A 352 32.49 -0.72 16.35
C GLU A 352 31.33 -0.45 15.39
N THR A 353 31.57 0.41 14.39
CA THR A 353 30.60 0.73 13.34
C THR A 353 31.23 0.53 11.97
N TYR A 354 30.46 -0.11 11.09
CA TYR A 354 30.87 -0.53 9.76
C TYR A 354 29.87 -0.05 8.72
N SER A 355 30.34 0.45 7.59
CA SER A 355 29.46 0.87 6.48
C SER A 355 29.09 -0.35 5.65
N ILE A 356 27.79 -0.55 5.40
CA ILE A 356 27.31 -1.69 4.63
C ILE A 356 27.54 -1.40 3.14
N VAL A 357 28.27 -2.30 2.48
CA VAL A 357 28.52 -2.24 1.02
C VAL A 357 27.49 -3.08 0.28
N SER A 358 27.17 -4.27 0.80
CA SER A 358 26.11 -5.10 0.23
C SER A 358 25.66 -6.17 1.21
N ILE A 359 24.42 -6.63 1.05
CA ILE A 359 23.86 -7.77 1.77
C ILE A 359 23.36 -8.77 0.74
N SER A 360 23.67 -10.05 0.95
CA SER A 360 23.07 -11.15 0.20
C SER A 360 22.56 -12.21 1.15
N ALA A 361 21.54 -12.96 0.73
CA ALA A 361 20.98 -14.05 1.50
C ALA A 361 21.55 -15.40 1.04
N GLU A 362 21.62 -16.36 1.95
CA GLU A 362 21.90 -17.76 1.65
C GLU A 362 21.00 -18.71 2.44
N GLU A 363 20.89 -19.94 1.96
CA GLU A 363 20.18 -21.01 2.68
C GLU A 363 21.01 -21.43 3.89
N SER A 364 20.40 -21.45 5.07
CA SER A 364 21.07 -21.80 6.32
C SER A 364 20.15 -22.70 7.14
N GLY A 365 20.30 -24.01 6.93
CA GLY A 365 19.43 -25.03 7.51
C GLY A 365 17.97 -24.82 7.08
N SER A 366 17.05 -24.78 8.05
CA SER A 366 15.63 -24.51 7.85
C SER A 366 15.28 -23.02 7.95
N SER A 367 16.20 -22.13 7.54
CA SER A 367 16.02 -20.67 7.62
C SER A 367 16.89 -19.97 6.56
N MET A 368 16.87 -18.63 6.58
CA MET A 368 17.66 -17.76 5.72
C MET A 368 18.79 -17.10 6.51
N GLY A 369 20.04 -17.31 6.07
CA GLY A 369 21.23 -16.61 6.54
C GLY A 369 21.60 -15.44 5.65
N PHE A 370 22.55 -14.62 6.10
CA PHE A 370 22.97 -13.41 5.40
C PHE A 370 24.49 -13.29 5.32
N LYS A 371 25.01 -12.94 4.15
CA LYS A 371 26.38 -12.47 3.97
C LYS A 371 26.37 -10.96 3.90
N VAL A 372 27.01 -10.33 4.87
CA VAL A 372 27.11 -8.88 4.98
C VAL A 372 28.54 -8.50 4.61
N LYS A 373 28.67 -7.67 3.57
CA LYS A 373 29.93 -7.06 3.19
C LYS A 373 29.99 -5.65 3.70
N THR A 374 31.07 -5.30 4.37
CA THR A 374 31.29 -3.96 4.89
C THR A 374 32.55 -3.33 4.30
N ASP A 375 32.80 -2.07 4.65
CA ASP A 375 34.02 -1.34 4.28
C ASP A 375 35.31 -1.92 4.87
N LYS A 376 35.22 -2.71 5.96
CA LYS A 376 36.39 -3.24 6.67
C LYS A 376 36.45 -4.76 6.71
N GLN A 377 35.30 -5.42 6.78
CA GLN A 377 35.23 -6.87 6.99
C GLN A 377 33.94 -7.48 6.45
N ASP A 378 34.06 -8.67 5.89
CA ASP A 378 32.92 -9.47 5.46
C ASP A 378 32.62 -10.53 6.52
N PHE A 379 31.34 -10.74 6.81
CA PHE A 379 30.92 -11.79 7.73
C PHE A 379 29.61 -12.43 7.31
N ILE A 380 29.38 -13.63 7.83
CA ILE A 380 28.21 -14.45 7.53
C ILE A 380 27.42 -14.65 8.82
N LEU A 381 26.13 -14.36 8.75
CA LEU A 381 25.15 -14.55 9.81
C LEU A 381 24.34 -15.81 9.51
N SER A 382 24.66 -16.90 10.18
CA SER A 382 23.92 -18.16 10.10
C SER A 382 22.94 -18.25 11.28
N PRO A 383 21.61 -18.12 11.05
CA PRO A 383 20.62 -18.12 12.11
C PRO A 383 20.67 -19.41 12.91
N LEU A 384 20.68 -19.30 14.24
CA LEU A 384 20.52 -20.46 15.13
C LEU A 384 19.07 -20.95 15.16
N GLU A 385 18.13 -20.05 14.86
CA GLU A 385 16.71 -20.32 14.75
C GLU A 385 16.03 -19.37 13.75
N THR A 386 14.91 -19.78 13.18
CA THR A 386 14.11 -18.92 12.29
C THR A 386 13.63 -17.67 13.03
N THR A 387 13.95 -16.48 12.51
CA THR A 387 13.52 -15.22 13.13
C THR A 387 11.99 -15.10 13.11
N PRO A 388 11.36 -14.40 14.07
CA PRO A 388 9.90 -14.28 14.12
C PRO A 388 9.27 -13.75 12.82
N ASN A 389 9.92 -12.79 12.16
CA ASN A 389 9.45 -12.26 10.87
C ASN A 389 9.60 -13.27 9.73
N LEU A 390 10.50 -14.25 9.83
CA LEU A 390 10.61 -15.36 8.88
C LEU A 390 9.71 -16.56 9.24
N LEU A 391 9.21 -16.65 10.48
CA LEU A 391 8.31 -17.72 10.89
C LEU A 391 6.98 -17.69 10.16
N ILE A 392 6.54 -16.53 9.71
CA ILE A 392 5.31 -16.40 8.91
C ILE A 392 5.50 -16.90 7.47
N ALA A 393 6.72 -17.29 7.08
CA ALA A 393 7.00 -17.89 5.78
C ALA A 393 6.45 -19.33 5.69
N GLY A 394 5.97 -19.68 4.49
CA GLY A 394 5.00 -20.75 4.23
C GLY A 394 5.19 -22.09 4.95
N GLU A 395 6.37 -22.72 4.92
CA GLU A 395 6.58 -24.04 5.52
C GLU A 395 6.74 -23.98 7.05
N GLY A 396 7.61 -23.10 7.55
CA GLY A 396 7.83 -22.92 8.98
C GLY A 396 6.56 -22.49 9.72
N PHE A 397 5.74 -21.64 9.10
CA PHE A 397 4.46 -21.22 9.68
C PHE A 397 3.48 -22.39 9.79
N LYS A 398 3.38 -23.23 8.75
CA LYS A 398 2.50 -24.40 8.75
C LYS A 398 2.91 -25.39 9.83
N GLU A 399 4.19 -25.63 10.00
CA GLU A 399 4.71 -26.50 11.07
C GLU A 399 4.43 -25.91 12.45
N TYR A 400 4.66 -24.62 12.63
CA TYR A 400 4.34 -23.90 13.86
C TYR A 400 2.85 -24.05 14.22
N VAL A 401 1.93 -23.80 13.28
CA VAL A 401 0.48 -23.96 13.51
C VAL A 401 0.07 -25.42 13.74
N LYS A 402 0.75 -26.38 13.10
CA LYS A 402 0.53 -27.82 13.35
C LYS A 402 0.90 -28.21 14.78
N ALA A 403 1.96 -27.64 15.33
CA ALA A 403 2.41 -27.89 16.70
C ALA A 403 1.45 -27.34 17.77
N ILE A 404 0.62 -26.34 17.43
CA ILE A 404 -0.43 -25.84 18.33
C ILE A 404 -1.47 -26.93 18.59
N PRO A 405 -1.86 -27.20 19.86
CA PRO A 405 -2.88 -28.18 20.21
C PRO A 405 -4.17 -28.02 19.40
N SER A 406 -4.80 -29.14 19.05
CA SER A 406 -6.05 -29.17 18.29
C SER A 406 -7.30 -28.99 19.16
N ASP A 407 -7.17 -29.16 20.49
CA ASP A 407 -8.19 -28.78 21.47
C ASP A 407 -7.84 -27.41 22.05
N TYR A 408 -8.77 -26.45 21.89
CA TYR A 408 -8.60 -25.09 22.41
C TYR A 408 -8.58 -25.06 23.95
N LYS A 409 -9.18 -26.06 24.63
CA LYS A 409 -9.18 -26.14 26.09
C LYS A 409 -7.79 -26.44 26.64
N ASP A 410 -7.00 -27.25 25.94
CA ASP A 410 -5.60 -27.50 26.29
C ASP A 410 -4.75 -26.24 26.13
N ILE A 411 -5.08 -25.39 25.16
CA ILE A 411 -4.41 -24.09 24.98
C ILE A 411 -4.71 -23.19 26.18
N ILE A 412 -5.98 -23.02 26.56
CA ILE A 412 -6.40 -22.18 27.69
C ILE A 412 -5.78 -22.64 29.01
N LYS A 413 -5.76 -23.96 29.26
CA LYS A 413 -5.27 -24.53 30.52
C LYS A 413 -3.78 -24.30 30.76
N ASN A 414 -2.97 -24.29 29.70
CA ASN A 414 -1.51 -24.35 29.80
C ASN A 414 -0.80 -23.04 29.46
N ASN A 415 -1.53 -21.95 29.20
CA ASN A 415 -0.96 -20.69 28.73
C ASN A 415 -1.55 -19.48 29.48
N SER A 416 -0.85 -18.34 29.47
CA SER A 416 -1.41 -17.07 29.90
C SER A 416 -2.54 -16.62 28.97
N TYR A 417 -3.41 -15.70 29.42
CA TYR A 417 -4.53 -15.20 28.63
C TYR A 417 -4.10 -14.68 27.25
N GLU A 418 -3.06 -13.83 27.19
CA GLU A 418 -2.53 -13.29 25.94
C GLU A 418 -2.00 -14.39 25.01
N LYS A 419 -1.22 -15.34 25.55
CA LYS A 419 -0.69 -16.45 24.76
C LYS A 419 -1.80 -17.36 24.24
N ALA A 420 -2.80 -17.65 25.07
CA ALA A 420 -3.95 -18.45 24.69
C ALA A 420 -4.76 -17.78 23.58
N LYS A 421 -5.04 -16.47 23.68
CA LYS A 421 -5.69 -15.68 22.63
C LYS A 421 -4.96 -15.82 21.28
N MET A 422 -3.65 -15.59 21.28
CA MET A 422 -2.83 -15.68 20.07
C MET A 422 -2.86 -17.09 19.45
N LEU A 423 -2.63 -18.14 20.24
CA LEU A 423 -2.60 -19.52 19.75
C LEU A 423 -3.97 -19.98 19.24
N ILE A 424 -5.05 -19.59 19.91
CA ILE A 424 -6.41 -19.87 19.45
C ILE A 424 -6.70 -19.15 18.13
N ALA A 425 -6.30 -17.88 17.98
CA ALA A 425 -6.45 -17.13 16.75
C ALA A 425 -5.73 -17.82 15.58
N LEU A 426 -4.48 -18.22 15.78
CA LEU A 426 -3.67 -18.92 14.78
C LEU A 426 -4.25 -20.28 14.35
N LYS A 427 -4.86 -21.01 15.28
CA LYS A 427 -5.33 -22.39 15.06
C LYS A 427 -6.77 -22.47 14.55
N PHE A 428 -7.63 -21.58 15.03
CA PHE A 428 -9.09 -21.67 14.81
C PHE A 428 -9.68 -20.43 14.13
N GLY A 429 -8.93 -19.33 14.03
CA GLY A 429 -9.35 -18.08 13.40
C GLY A 429 -9.25 -18.10 11.88
N GLU A 430 -10.01 -17.20 11.25
CA GLU A 430 -10.00 -16.92 9.82
C GLU A 430 -9.20 -15.64 9.59
N GLY A 431 -8.14 -15.72 8.77
CA GLY A 431 -7.25 -14.58 8.54
C GLY A 431 -5.82 -15.03 8.27
N GLY A 432 -4.88 -14.11 8.45
CA GLY A 432 -3.47 -14.32 8.13
C GLY A 432 -2.65 -13.07 8.39
N PHE A 433 -1.50 -12.98 7.73
CA PHE A 433 -0.70 -11.78 7.78
C PHE A 433 -1.25 -10.74 6.79
N ASP A 434 -1.52 -9.53 7.29
CA ASP A 434 -1.88 -8.36 6.50
C ASP A 434 -0.59 -7.57 6.22
N ASP A 435 -0.21 -7.49 4.95
CA ASP A 435 1.02 -6.85 4.50
C ASP A 435 0.97 -5.31 4.59
N LYS A 436 -0.20 -4.70 4.50
CA LYS A 436 -0.38 -3.26 4.67
C LYS A 436 -0.21 -2.84 6.12
N LEU A 437 -0.78 -3.62 7.04
CA LEU A 437 -0.67 -3.39 8.48
C LEU A 437 0.64 -3.92 9.07
N GLY A 438 1.29 -4.88 8.40
CA GLY A 438 2.46 -5.58 8.91
C GLY A 438 2.15 -6.43 10.16
N LYS A 439 0.90 -6.85 10.33
CA LYS A 439 0.41 -7.59 11.50
C LYS A 439 -0.25 -8.90 11.09
N MET A 440 -0.25 -9.86 12.00
CA MET A 440 -1.14 -11.00 11.94
C MET A 440 -2.54 -10.55 12.35
N VAL A 441 -3.53 -10.72 11.46
CA VAL A 441 -4.92 -10.31 11.67
C VAL A 441 -5.82 -11.54 11.49
N TYR A 442 -6.51 -11.91 12.56
CA TYR A 442 -7.40 -13.06 12.60
C TYR A 442 -8.77 -12.68 13.12
N THR A 443 -9.79 -13.37 12.61
CA THR A 443 -11.18 -13.23 13.04
C THR A 443 -11.71 -14.55 13.60
N LEU A 444 -12.38 -14.52 14.74
CA LEU A 444 -13.14 -15.65 15.30
C LEU A 444 -14.62 -15.28 15.25
N SER A 445 -15.37 -15.86 14.31
CA SER A 445 -16.81 -15.60 14.19
C SER A 445 -17.61 -16.47 15.16
N ALA A 446 -18.56 -15.87 15.88
CA ALA A 446 -19.46 -16.56 16.80
C ALA A 446 -20.29 -17.64 16.09
N SER A 447 -20.67 -17.39 14.82
CA SER A 447 -21.43 -18.33 13.99
C SER A 447 -20.78 -19.71 13.87
N LYS A 448 -19.44 -19.78 13.89
CA LYS A 448 -18.67 -21.02 13.75
C LYS A 448 -17.97 -21.43 15.04
N ARG A 449 -17.61 -20.47 15.89
CA ARG A 449 -16.65 -20.64 17.00
C ARG A 449 -17.17 -20.13 18.35
N TYR A 450 -18.49 -20.03 18.53
CA TYR A 450 -19.13 -19.53 19.76
C TYR A 450 -18.49 -20.08 21.06
N TRP A 451 -18.33 -21.40 21.18
CA TRP A 451 -17.80 -22.01 22.40
C TRP A 451 -16.35 -21.60 22.71
N ILE A 452 -15.52 -21.41 21.67
CA ILE A 452 -14.15 -20.94 21.82
C ILE A 452 -14.15 -19.49 22.30
N MET A 453 -14.96 -18.64 21.67
CA MET A 453 -15.10 -17.23 22.06
C MET A 453 -15.59 -17.09 23.50
N LEU A 454 -16.54 -17.94 23.89
CA LEU A 454 -17.06 -17.98 25.24
C LEU A 454 -16.01 -18.37 26.28
N ASP A 455 -15.26 -19.45 26.03
CA ASP A 455 -14.26 -19.90 26.99
C ASP A 455 -13.06 -18.93 27.04
N LEU A 456 -12.71 -18.27 25.93
CA LEU A 456 -11.79 -17.13 25.94
C LEU A 456 -12.33 -15.99 26.81
N PHE A 457 -13.59 -15.61 26.65
CA PHE A 457 -14.23 -14.60 27.49
C PHE A 457 -14.14 -14.96 28.98
N ARG A 458 -14.49 -16.20 29.35
CA ARG A 458 -14.42 -16.68 30.74
C ARG A 458 -13.01 -16.75 31.31
N PHE A 459 -12.01 -16.98 30.46
CA PHE A 459 -10.61 -17.06 30.84
C PHE A 459 -9.96 -15.67 31.04
N ASN A 460 -10.63 -14.61 30.63
CA ASN A 460 -10.13 -13.26 30.79
C ASN A 460 -9.95 -12.89 32.29
N PRO A 461 -8.79 -12.34 32.70
CA PRO A 461 -8.54 -11.96 34.10
C PRO A 461 -9.53 -10.95 34.68
N SER A 462 -10.14 -10.10 33.84
CA SER A 462 -11.13 -9.09 34.23
C SER A 462 -12.55 -9.65 34.31
N VAL A 463 -12.77 -10.92 34.00
CA VAL A 463 -14.07 -11.58 34.05
C VAL A 463 -14.23 -12.35 35.35
N THR A 464 -15.30 -12.04 36.07
CA THR A 464 -15.67 -12.71 37.32
C THR A 464 -17.02 -13.39 37.18
N ARG A 465 -17.26 -14.39 38.02
CA ARG A 465 -18.53 -15.09 38.10
C ARG A 465 -19.20 -14.79 39.44
N SER A 466 -20.27 -14.01 39.40
CA SER A 466 -21.13 -13.75 40.56
C SER A 466 -22.41 -14.59 40.47
N THR A 467 -23.19 -14.40 39.41
CA THR A 467 -24.40 -15.18 39.09
C THR A 467 -24.30 -15.72 37.67
N ASP A 468 -24.12 -14.80 36.71
CA ASP A 468 -23.61 -15.06 35.36
C ASP A 468 -22.13 -14.63 35.25
N TYR A 469 -21.49 -14.86 34.10
CA TYR A 469 -20.16 -14.34 33.83
C TYR A 469 -20.23 -12.87 33.39
N SER A 470 -19.42 -12.01 33.99
CA SER A 470 -19.31 -10.60 33.62
C SER A 470 -17.90 -10.06 33.80
N GLY A 471 -17.47 -9.16 32.93
CA GLY A 471 -16.18 -8.46 33.08
C GLY A 471 -16.05 -7.25 32.18
N THR A 472 -14.98 -6.49 32.36
CA THR A 472 -14.68 -5.30 31.56
C THR A 472 -13.53 -5.55 30.58
N LEU A 473 -13.69 -5.10 29.35
CA LEU A 473 -12.67 -5.12 28.31
C LEU A 473 -12.43 -3.72 27.76
N GLU A 474 -11.17 -3.39 27.53
CA GLU A 474 -10.78 -2.21 26.77
C GLU A 474 -10.93 -2.54 25.28
N THR A 475 -12.07 -2.18 24.72
CA THR A 475 -12.38 -2.34 23.30
C THR A 475 -13.06 -1.07 22.82
N SER A 476 -12.63 -0.55 21.69
CA SER A 476 -13.27 0.58 21.03
C SER A 476 -14.22 0.11 19.93
N PHE A 477 -15.48 0.54 19.97
CA PHE A 477 -16.38 0.48 18.82
C PHE A 477 -17.23 1.75 18.73
N SER A 478 -17.53 2.17 17.51
CA SER A 478 -18.39 3.31 17.21
C SER A 478 -19.85 2.83 17.20
N VAL A 479 -20.71 3.55 17.91
CA VAL A 479 -22.17 3.36 17.86
C VAL A 479 -22.74 4.15 16.67
N ASP A 480 -22.19 5.35 16.43
CA ASP A 480 -22.48 6.21 15.28
C ASP A 480 -21.29 7.14 14.98
N ASP A 481 -21.45 8.02 13.98
CA ASP A 481 -20.43 8.99 13.52
C ASP A 481 -19.94 9.96 14.62
N SER A 482 -20.58 10.02 15.78
CA SER A 482 -20.25 10.94 16.88
C SER A 482 -19.97 10.25 18.21
N THR A 483 -20.34 8.98 18.36
CA THR A 483 -20.37 8.28 19.66
C THR A 483 -19.52 7.01 19.63
N CYS A 484 -18.57 6.93 20.55
CA CYS A 484 -17.60 5.86 20.70
C CYS A 484 -17.70 5.27 22.11
N ILE A 485 -17.63 3.95 22.23
CA ILE A 485 -17.54 3.25 23.51
C ILE A 485 -16.08 2.82 23.71
N THR A 486 -15.43 3.24 24.80
CA THR A 486 -14.03 2.91 25.09
C THR A 486 -13.83 1.87 26.20
N THR A 487 -14.86 1.64 27.02
CA THR A 487 -14.86 0.59 28.04
C THR A 487 -16.15 -0.20 27.92
N THR A 488 -16.02 -1.50 27.72
CA THR A 488 -17.15 -2.39 27.51
C THR A 488 -17.30 -3.36 28.67
N LYS A 489 -18.51 -3.54 29.16
CA LYS A 489 -18.89 -4.63 30.07
C LYS A 489 -19.49 -5.76 29.25
N TRP A 490 -18.85 -6.90 29.31
CA TRP A 490 -19.31 -8.10 28.65
C TRP A 490 -20.06 -8.98 29.64
N ARG A 491 -21.15 -9.58 29.20
CA ARG A 491 -22.01 -10.44 30.02
C ARG A 491 -22.34 -11.72 29.27
N GLN A 492 -22.46 -12.83 29.97
CA GLN A 492 -22.97 -14.09 29.41
C GLN A 492 -24.26 -14.60 30.12
N PRO A 493 -25.44 -14.01 29.90
CA PRO A 493 -26.71 -14.56 30.29
C PRO A 493 -27.08 -15.75 29.38
N LYS A 494 -27.38 -16.90 29.98
CA LYS A 494 -28.02 -18.10 29.38
C LYS A 494 -27.84 -18.29 27.85
N GLY A 495 -26.60 -18.41 27.39
CA GLY A 495 -26.29 -18.86 26.02
C GLY A 495 -25.94 -17.77 25.01
N GLU A 496 -25.83 -16.50 25.42
CA GLU A 496 -25.40 -15.41 24.54
C GLU A 496 -24.35 -14.52 25.21
N LEU A 497 -23.44 -13.95 24.41
CA LEU A 497 -22.52 -12.90 24.85
C LEU A 497 -23.15 -11.55 24.50
N TYR A 498 -23.28 -10.67 25.49
CA TYR A 498 -23.73 -9.28 25.33
C TYR A 498 -22.63 -8.33 25.73
N ILE A 499 -22.65 -7.15 25.11
CA ILE A 499 -21.76 -6.05 25.45
C ILE A 499 -22.61 -4.82 25.78
N THR A 500 -22.30 -4.23 26.92
CA THR A 500 -22.77 -2.89 27.29
C THR A 500 -21.57 -1.96 27.37
N GLY A 501 -21.76 -0.66 27.18
CA GLY A 501 -20.66 0.30 27.14
C GLY A 501 -21.06 1.67 27.66
N ILE A 502 -20.06 2.46 28.00
CA ILE A 502 -20.24 3.88 28.34
C ILE A 502 -19.90 4.70 27.10
N GLU A 503 -20.87 5.47 26.62
CA GLU A 503 -20.70 6.38 25.49
C GLU A 503 -19.74 7.52 25.81
N LYS A 504 -18.89 7.86 24.84
CA LYS A 504 -18.06 9.07 24.80
C LYS A 504 -18.13 9.68 23.41
N SER A 505 -17.98 10.99 23.30
CA SER A 505 -17.81 11.64 22.00
C SER A 505 -16.53 11.14 21.33
N CYS A 506 -16.63 10.73 20.05
CA CYS A 506 -15.48 10.31 19.26
C CYS A 506 -14.52 11.48 18.94
N TYR A 507 -15.00 12.73 19.03
CA TYR A 507 -14.33 13.91 18.46
C TYR A 507 -14.20 15.12 19.40
N SER A 508 -14.56 15.03 20.69
CA SER A 508 -14.44 16.18 21.60
C SER A 508 -13.12 16.20 22.38
N ASP A 509 -12.29 17.21 22.12
CA ASP A 509 -11.19 17.64 23.00
C ASP A 509 -11.70 18.23 24.33
N TYR A 510 -13.02 18.43 24.43
CA TYR A 510 -13.71 18.81 25.65
C TYR A 510 -14.31 17.57 26.29
N GLU A 511 -14.07 17.38 27.60
CA GLU A 511 -14.73 16.37 28.42
C GLU A 511 -16.23 16.72 28.60
N GLU A 512 -17.03 16.64 27.53
CA GLU A 512 -18.47 16.49 27.70
C GLU A 512 -18.71 15.13 28.34
N THR A 513 -18.94 15.16 29.64
CA THR A 513 -19.32 14.01 30.44
C THR A 513 -20.76 13.65 30.07
N VAL A 514 -20.91 12.83 29.03
CA VAL A 514 -22.17 12.12 28.77
C VAL A 514 -22.48 11.30 30.02
N GLU A 515 -23.65 11.50 30.62
CA GLU A 515 -24.07 10.66 31.75
C GLU A 515 -24.06 9.19 31.31
N PRO A 516 -23.38 8.29 32.04
CA PRO A 516 -23.23 6.91 31.63
C PRO A 516 -24.60 6.22 31.64
N SER A 517 -25.23 6.09 30.48
CA SER A 517 -26.39 5.23 30.28
C SER A 517 -25.93 3.86 29.78
N GLU A 518 -26.39 2.78 30.42
CA GLU A 518 -26.04 1.43 29.99
C GLU A 518 -26.97 1.02 28.83
N LEU A 519 -26.43 0.90 27.62
CA LEU A 519 -27.16 0.35 26.47
C LEU A 519 -27.01 -1.18 26.45
N ILE A 520 -28.11 -1.93 26.27
CA ILE A 520 -28.08 -3.32 25.82
C ILE A 520 -28.28 -3.24 24.32
N CYS A 521 -27.25 -3.60 23.59
CA CYS A 521 -27.39 -3.80 22.16
C CYS A 521 -27.95 -5.21 21.94
N PHE A 522 -29.14 -5.30 21.34
CA PHE A 522 -29.79 -6.55 20.97
C PHE A 522 -29.46 -6.86 19.51
N TYR A 523 -28.90 -8.04 19.28
CA TYR A 523 -28.22 -8.36 18.04
C TYR A 523 -28.88 -9.57 17.37
N ASP A 524 -30.00 -9.31 16.69
CA ASP A 524 -30.64 -10.32 15.83
C ASP A 524 -30.15 -10.09 14.38
N GLY A 525 -29.37 -11.04 13.85
CA GLY A 525 -28.86 -11.02 12.47
C GLY A 525 -27.48 -10.39 12.20
N SER A 526 -26.73 -9.93 13.21
CA SER A 526 -25.37 -9.37 13.01
C SER A 526 -24.26 -10.43 13.00
N THR A 527 -23.14 -10.11 12.34
CA THR A 527 -21.92 -10.92 12.40
C THR A 527 -21.12 -10.56 13.64
N ARG A 528 -21.20 -11.36 14.71
CA ARG A 528 -20.36 -11.19 15.92
C ARG A 528 -19.00 -11.85 15.71
N TYR A 529 -17.90 -11.11 15.83
CA TYR A 529 -16.56 -11.69 15.74
C TYR A 529 -15.52 -11.03 16.64
N PHE A 530 -14.51 -11.80 17.06
CA PHE A 530 -13.30 -11.28 17.69
C PHE A 530 -12.26 -11.03 16.61
N GLN A 531 -11.79 -9.80 16.47
CA GLN A 531 -10.61 -9.47 15.69
C GLN A 531 -9.39 -9.44 16.61
N ILE A 532 -8.40 -10.27 16.27
CA ILE A 532 -7.20 -10.50 17.07
C ILE A 532 -6.01 -10.10 16.21
N GLU A 533 -5.25 -9.13 16.68
CA GLU A 533 -4.12 -8.54 15.97
C GLU A 533 -2.84 -8.66 16.81
N PHE A 534 -1.72 -9.05 16.18
CA PHE A 534 -0.42 -9.07 16.83
C PHE A 534 0.73 -8.98 15.80
N SER A 535 1.88 -8.47 16.25
CA SER A 535 3.09 -8.46 15.42
C SER A 535 3.66 -9.88 15.24
N PRO A 536 4.29 -10.22 14.10
CA PRO A 536 4.99 -11.50 13.95
C PRO A 536 6.04 -11.78 15.03
N SER A 537 6.65 -10.73 15.61
CA SER A 537 7.57 -10.85 16.76
C SER A 537 6.95 -11.57 17.96
N GLU A 538 5.64 -11.46 18.14
CA GLU A 538 4.91 -12.02 19.28
C GLU A 538 4.76 -13.54 19.20
N LEU A 539 4.95 -14.16 18.02
CA LEU A 539 4.78 -15.60 17.81
C LEU A 539 5.62 -16.43 18.82
N ARG A 540 6.84 -15.99 19.09
CA ARG A 540 7.77 -16.67 20.02
C ARG A 540 7.80 -16.08 21.43
N SER A 541 7.04 -15.04 21.69
CA SER A 541 6.97 -14.45 23.03
C SER A 541 6.28 -15.40 24.01
N ASP A 542 6.83 -15.52 25.21
CA ASP A 542 6.18 -16.20 26.34
C ASP A 542 4.97 -15.38 26.85
N ASN A 543 5.04 -14.05 26.68
CA ASN A 543 4.02 -13.08 27.07
C ASN A 543 3.72 -12.17 25.87
N PRO A 544 3.00 -12.65 24.86
CA PRO A 544 2.75 -11.87 23.66
C PRO A 544 1.86 -10.67 23.95
N LYS A 545 2.05 -9.57 23.20
CA LYS A 545 1.11 -8.45 23.19
C LYS A 545 0.09 -8.66 22.07
N VAL A 546 -1.17 -8.84 22.44
CA VAL A 546 -2.24 -9.12 21.49
C VAL A 546 -3.33 -8.06 21.59
N GLU A 547 -3.47 -7.27 20.52
CA GLU A 547 -4.58 -6.35 20.33
C GLU A 547 -5.86 -7.16 20.08
N PHE A 548 -6.93 -6.79 20.77
CA PHE A 548 -8.20 -7.49 20.74
C PHE A 548 -9.31 -6.49 20.49
N LYS A 549 -10.02 -6.65 19.38
CA LYS A 549 -11.20 -5.86 19.02
C LYS A 549 -12.40 -6.79 18.94
N TYR A 550 -13.54 -6.30 19.40
CA TYR A 550 -14.81 -6.95 19.14
C TYR A 550 -15.57 -6.07 18.18
N ASP A 551 -15.97 -6.65 17.06
CA ASP A 551 -16.82 -5.99 16.08
C ASP A 551 -18.15 -6.77 15.99
N ASP A 552 -19.21 -5.98 15.99
CA ASP A 552 -20.60 -6.41 15.98
C ASP A 552 -21.41 -5.29 15.36
N SER A 553 -21.79 -5.47 14.10
CA SER A 553 -22.49 -4.50 13.24
C SER A 553 -23.97 -4.31 13.60
N GLY A 554 -24.31 -4.46 14.88
CA GLY A 554 -25.68 -4.52 15.35
C GLY A 554 -26.29 -3.19 15.78
N VAL A 555 -27.59 -3.20 16.08
CA VAL A 555 -28.36 -2.01 16.47
C VAL A 555 -28.41 -1.90 18.00
N CYS A 556 -27.90 -0.79 18.55
CA CYS A 556 -27.94 -0.54 19.99
C CYS A 556 -29.29 0.07 20.43
N GLN A 557 -29.82 -0.37 21.58
CA GLN A 557 -31.01 0.21 22.20
C GLN A 557 -30.72 0.63 23.65
N VAL A 558 -31.29 1.77 24.05
CA VAL A 558 -31.19 2.31 25.41
C VAL A 558 -31.98 1.45 26.38
N ILE A 559 -31.31 0.95 27.44
CA ILE A 559 -32.03 0.38 28.58
C ILE A 559 -32.43 1.55 29.48
N GLN A 560 -33.72 1.86 29.54
CA GLN A 560 -34.26 2.38 30.79
C GLN A 560 -34.52 1.16 31.68
N HIS A 561 -33.74 1.04 32.76
CA HIS A 561 -33.83 0.03 33.84
C HIS A 561 -34.87 -1.07 33.61
N ILE A 562 -34.45 -2.24 33.12
CA ILE A 562 -35.23 -3.46 33.30
C ILE A 562 -34.95 -3.94 34.73
N MET A 563 -35.92 -3.75 35.62
CA MET A 563 -35.91 -4.28 37.00
C MET A 563 -36.05 -5.80 37.02
#